data_AF-A0A9X7M2W2-F1
#
_entry.id   AF-A0A9X7M2W2-F1
#
_cell.length_a   1.000
_cell.length_b   1.000
_cell.length_c   1.000
_cell.angle_alpha   90.00
_cell.angle_beta   90.00
_cell.angle_gamma   90.00
#
_symmetry.space_group_name_H-M   'P 1'
#
loop_
_entity.id
_entity.type
_entity.pdbx_description
1 polymer ?
#
loop_
_entity_poly.entity_id
_entity_poly.type
_entity_poly.pdbx_seq_one_letter_code
_entity_poly.pdbx_strand_id
1 'polypeptide(L)'
;MRKYFFSMTMLILFMVYLPVSVTYAQENNSHLSNIEKMISVFNDNTNLGEKISYIRNNDLNDWPVQEMNQVLDKLDNLNLSIMERASLKSEVIRSSGFSNFDFKGTNADVLAFKELKIEIIEID
;
A
#
# COMPACT_ATOMS: atom_id res chain seq x y z
N MET A 1 17.12 -52.73 48.53
CA MET A 1 16.89 -52.11 47.21
C MET A 1 16.13 -50.81 47.42
N ARG A 2 16.83 -49.66 47.34
CA ARG A 2 16.28 -48.33 47.62
C ARG A 2 16.41 -47.47 46.37
N LYS A 3 15.23 -47.04 45.88
CA LYS A 3 14.90 -45.65 45.55
C LYS A 3 15.62 -45.01 44.36
N TYR A 4 15.08 -45.26 43.17
CA TYR A 4 15.06 -44.28 42.06
C TYR A 4 14.21 -43.08 42.48
N PHE A 5 14.79 -42.10 43.17
CA PHE A 5 14.11 -40.85 43.56
C PHE A 5 14.82 -39.59 43.06
N PHE A 6 15.73 -39.71 42.10
CA PHE A 6 16.53 -38.57 41.63
C PHE A 6 16.22 -38.11 40.20
N SER A 7 15.43 -38.85 39.43
CA SER A 7 15.18 -38.53 38.01
C SER A 7 13.92 -37.70 37.76
N MET A 8 12.93 -37.71 38.66
CA MET A 8 11.64 -37.07 38.40
C MET A 8 11.60 -35.59 38.82
N THR A 9 12.46 -35.18 39.75
CA THR A 9 12.53 -33.79 40.23
C THR A 9 13.16 -32.83 39.22
N MET A 10 14.05 -33.32 38.33
CA MET A 10 14.62 -32.50 37.25
C MET A 10 13.61 -32.18 36.13
N LEU A 11 12.64 -33.07 35.88
CA LEU A 11 11.65 -32.86 34.83
C LEU A 11 10.58 -31.83 35.23
N ILE A 12 10.29 -31.72 36.53
CA ILE A 12 9.32 -30.74 37.06
C ILE A 12 9.92 -29.32 37.09
N LEU A 13 11.24 -29.19 37.27
CA LEU A 13 11.92 -27.88 37.25
C LEU A 13 11.96 -27.24 35.86
N PHE A 14 11.92 -28.04 34.78
CA PHE A 14 11.89 -27.52 33.40
C PHE A 14 10.53 -26.95 32.99
N MET A 15 9.45 -27.33 33.69
CA MET A 15 8.09 -26.82 33.39
C MET A 15 7.78 -25.48 34.06
N VAL A 16 8.60 -25.02 35.02
CA VAL A 16 8.39 -23.75 35.74
C VAL A 16 9.12 -22.57 35.07
N TYR A 17 10.06 -22.85 34.15
CA TYR A 17 10.92 -21.84 33.52
C TYR A 17 10.65 -21.57 32.04
N LEU A 18 9.52 -22.03 31.49
CA LEU A 18 9.05 -21.48 30.22
C LEU A 18 8.24 -20.23 30.54
N PRO A 19 8.73 -19.01 30.23
CA PRO A 19 7.81 -17.92 30.00
C PRO A 19 7.10 -18.31 28.71
N VAL A 20 5.98 -19.01 28.84
CA VAL A 20 4.91 -18.87 27.85
C VAL A 20 4.45 -17.44 28.03
N SER A 21 5.25 -16.51 27.49
CA SER A 21 4.71 -15.29 26.96
C SER A 21 3.72 -15.80 25.94
N VAL A 22 2.47 -15.87 26.37
CA VAL A 22 1.37 -15.61 25.48
C VAL A 22 1.65 -14.19 25.05
N THR A 23 2.55 -14.04 24.08
CA THR A 23 2.42 -13.01 23.08
C THR A 23 1.05 -13.33 22.55
N TYR A 24 0.03 -12.69 23.15
CA TYR A 24 -1.06 -12.17 22.36
C TYR A 24 -0.37 -11.76 21.07
N ALA A 25 -0.79 -12.33 19.95
CA ALA A 25 -0.51 -11.71 18.70
C ALA A 25 -0.95 -10.26 18.94
N GLN A 26 0.02 -9.42 19.28
CA GLN A 26 -0.13 -7.99 19.24
C GLN A 26 -0.43 -7.87 17.78
N GLU A 27 -1.72 -7.67 17.48
CA GLU A 27 -2.15 -7.21 16.19
C GLU A 27 -1.19 -6.08 15.91
N ASN A 28 -0.17 -6.39 15.11
CA ASN A 28 0.47 -5.39 14.32
C ASN A 28 -0.70 -4.93 13.46
N ASN A 29 -1.44 -3.95 13.95
CA ASN A 29 -1.98 -2.90 13.11
C ASN A 29 -0.75 -2.36 12.41
N SER A 30 -0.30 -3.11 11.40
CA SER A 30 0.73 -2.72 10.48
C SER A 30 0.13 -1.46 9.90
N HIS A 31 0.67 -0.34 10.36
CA HIS A 31 0.26 0.95 9.84
C HIS A 31 0.74 0.92 8.39
N LEU A 32 -0.12 0.45 7.48
CA LEU A 32 0.20 0.35 6.06
C LEU A 32 0.77 1.71 5.65
N SER A 33 1.83 1.68 4.85
CA SER A 33 2.31 2.88 4.21
C SER A 33 1.17 3.53 3.42
N ASN A 34 1.20 4.85 3.25
CA ASN A 34 0.15 5.54 2.52
C ASN A 34 -0.03 4.98 1.09
N ILE A 35 1.09 4.56 0.48
CA ILE A 35 1.12 3.87 -0.80
C ILE A 35 0.34 2.56 -0.75
N GLU A 36 0.58 1.69 0.24
CA GLU A 36 -0.14 0.42 0.35
C GLU A 36 -1.64 0.63 0.59
N LYS A 37 -2.02 1.64 1.40
CA LYS A 37 -3.43 2.00 1.62
C LYS A 37 -4.09 2.41 0.31
N MET A 38 -3.43 3.29 -0.44
CA MET A 38 -3.94 3.78 -1.71
C MET A 38 -4.08 2.65 -2.75
N ILE A 39 -3.08 1.77 -2.85
CA ILE A 39 -3.14 0.61 -3.75
C ILE A 39 -4.24 -0.37 -3.35
N SER A 40 -4.46 -0.58 -2.04
CA SER A 40 -5.58 -1.40 -1.55
C SER A 40 -6.92 -0.85 -2.02
N VAL A 41 -7.13 0.47 -1.89
CA VAL A 41 -8.36 1.14 -2.38
C VAL A 41 -8.51 0.99 -3.89
N PHE A 42 -7.43 1.08 -4.66
CA PHE A 42 -7.49 0.94 -6.12
C PHE A 42 -7.79 -0.49 -6.58
N ASN A 43 -7.35 -1.50 -5.83
CA ASN A 43 -7.58 -2.91 -6.15
C ASN A 43 -8.94 -3.42 -5.65
N ASP A 44 -9.62 -2.65 -4.80
CA ASP A 44 -10.97 -2.98 -4.36
C ASP A 44 -11.99 -2.87 -5.51
N ASN A 45 -13.12 -3.55 -5.37
CA ASN A 45 -14.22 -3.56 -6.35
C ASN A 45 -15.09 -2.28 -6.31
N THR A 46 -14.58 -1.22 -5.67
CA THR A 46 -15.19 0.10 -5.65
C THR A 46 -15.20 0.73 -7.05
N ASN A 47 -16.16 1.62 -7.28
CA ASN A 47 -16.25 2.28 -8.58
C ASN A 47 -15.13 3.32 -8.77
N LEU A 48 -14.83 3.66 -10.03
CA LEU A 48 -13.78 4.63 -10.37
C LEU A 48 -13.96 6.00 -9.68
N GLY A 49 -15.21 6.45 -9.50
CA GLY A 49 -15.51 7.72 -8.86
C GLY A 49 -15.09 7.76 -7.38
N GLU A 50 -15.27 6.65 -6.66
CA GLU A 50 -14.81 6.50 -5.27
C GLU A 50 -13.29 6.51 -5.18
N LYS A 51 -12.61 5.80 -6.10
CA LYS A 51 -11.14 5.78 -6.17
C LYS A 51 -10.57 7.18 -6.46
N ILE A 52 -11.18 7.92 -7.38
CA ILE A 52 -10.83 9.33 -7.67
C ILE A 52 -11.07 10.22 -6.45
N SER A 53 -12.21 10.05 -5.77
CA SER A 53 -12.55 10.83 -4.58
C SER A 53 -11.54 10.57 -3.46
N TYR A 54 -11.08 9.33 -3.31
CA TYR A 54 -10.03 8.98 -2.37
C TYR A 54 -8.73 9.75 -2.67
N ILE A 55 -8.28 9.78 -3.92
CA ILE A 55 -7.08 10.54 -4.34
C ILE A 55 -7.20 12.02 -3.95
N ARG A 56 -8.32 12.65 -4.29
CA ARG A 56 -8.58 14.08 -4.01
C ARG A 56 -8.57 14.43 -2.52
N ASN A 57 -8.91 13.48 -1.66
CA ASN A 57 -8.98 13.68 -0.21
C ASN A 57 -7.68 13.34 0.53
N ASN A 58 -6.61 12.90 -0.16
CA ASN A 58 -5.36 12.45 0.46
C ASN A 58 -4.22 13.49 0.43
N ASP A 59 -4.49 14.73 0.06
CA ASP A 59 -3.52 15.85 0.01
C ASP A 59 -2.14 15.44 -0.56
N LEU A 60 -2.16 14.80 -1.73
CA LEU A 60 -0.96 14.25 -2.39
C LEU A 60 0.14 15.28 -2.65
N ASN A 61 -0.21 16.57 -2.74
CA ASN A 61 0.76 17.65 -2.90
C ASN A 61 1.80 17.72 -1.76
N ASP A 62 1.47 17.19 -0.58
CA ASP A 62 2.38 17.15 0.58
C ASP A 62 3.20 15.86 0.64
N TRP A 63 2.98 14.91 -0.28
CA TRP A 63 3.73 13.66 -0.31
C TRP A 63 5.09 13.86 -0.97
N PRO A 64 6.11 13.07 -0.57
CA PRO A 64 7.38 13.05 -1.28
C PRO A 64 7.17 12.61 -2.74
N VAL A 65 7.85 13.28 -3.68
CA VAL A 65 7.81 12.95 -5.12
C VAL A 65 8.09 11.48 -5.40
N GLN A 66 9.01 10.88 -4.64
CA GLN A 66 9.32 9.45 -4.74
C GLN A 66 8.10 8.56 -4.42
N GLU A 67 7.29 8.91 -3.42
CA GLU A 67 6.10 8.13 -3.08
C GLU A 67 5.03 8.23 -4.16
N MET A 68 4.86 9.42 -4.74
CA MET A 68 3.92 9.64 -5.85
C MET A 68 4.34 8.86 -7.09
N ASN A 69 5.62 8.85 -7.44
CA ASN A 69 6.15 8.03 -8.54
C ASN A 69 5.96 6.53 -8.29
N GLN A 70 6.10 6.07 -7.03
CA GLN A 70 5.80 4.68 -6.69
C GLN A 70 4.31 4.33 -6.86
N VAL A 71 3.40 5.24 -6.55
CA VAL A 71 1.95 5.04 -6.82
C VAL A 71 1.71 4.91 -8.33
N LEU A 72 2.29 5.79 -9.14
CA LEU A 72 2.17 5.76 -10.60
C LEU A 72 2.71 4.44 -11.19
N ASP A 73 3.88 3.98 -10.73
CA ASP A 73 4.50 2.72 -11.17
C ASP A 73 3.66 1.49 -10.72
N LYS A 74 3.07 1.51 -9.52
CA LYS A 74 2.21 0.42 -9.06
C LYS A 74 0.87 0.36 -9.81
N LEU A 75 0.30 1.52 -10.17
CA LEU A 75 -0.94 1.60 -10.95
C LEU A 75 -0.86 0.86 -12.29
N ASP A 76 0.32 0.82 -12.93
CA ASP A 76 0.53 0.07 -14.17
C ASP A 76 0.30 -1.43 -14.02
N ASN A 77 0.58 -1.97 -12.84
CA ASN A 77 0.55 -3.39 -12.56
C ASN A 77 -0.78 -3.87 -11.95
N LEU A 78 -1.72 -2.95 -11.68
CA LEU A 78 -3.03 -3.32 -11.15
C LEU A 78 -3.93 -3.92 -12.23
N ASN A 79 -4.80 -4.84 -11.81
CA ASN A 79 -5.81 -5.46 -12.66
C ASN A 79 -7.00 -4.52 -12.88
N LEU A 80 -6.73 -3.39 -13.55
CA LEU A 80 -7.69 -2.35 -13.88
C LEU A 80 -7.79 -2.19 -15.40
N SER A 81 -8.94 -1.75 -15.88
CA SER A 81 -9.05 -1.40 -17.30
C SER A 81 -8.07 -0.30 -17.67
N ILE A 82 -7.70 -0.23 -18.95
CA ILE A 82 -6.74 0.79 -19.44
C ILE A 82 -7.29 2.20 -19.17
N MET A 83 -8.60 2.39 -19.33
CA MET A 83 -9.28 3.65 -19.03
C MET A 83 -9.22 3.99 -17.54
N GLU A 84 -9.46 3.03 -16.64
CA GLU A 84 -9.38 3.27 -15.20
C GLU A 84 -7.95 3.62 -14.78
N ARG A 85 -6.94 2.89 -15.26
CA ARG A 85 -5.53 3.20 -14.98
C ARG A 85 -5.17 4.61 -15.43
N ALA A 86 -5.50 4.98 -16.66
CA ALA A 86 -5.25 6.32 -17.18
C ALA A 86 -5.96 7.40 -16.34
N SER A 87 -7.21 7.17 -15.96
CA SER A 87 -7.99 8.10 -15.14
C SER A 87 -7.38 8.28 -13.75
N LEU A 88 -6.97 7.19 -13.09
CA LEU A 88 -6.34 7.26 -11.77
C LEU A 88 -4.97 7.92 -11.82
N LYS A 89 -4.13 7.57 -12.80
CA LYS A 89 -2.83 8.22 -12.99
C LYS A 89 -2.97 9.72 -13.23
N SER A 90 -3.92 10.12 -14.08
CA SER A 90 -4.20 11.54 -14.30
C SER A 90 -4.63 12.24 -13.03
N GLU A 91 -5.47 11.62 -12.19
CA GLU A 91 -5.89 12.25 -10.95
C GLU A 91 -4.74 12.35 -9.95
N VAL A 92 -3.88 11.33 -9.84
CA VAL A 92 -2.66 11.39 -9.00
C VAL A 92 -1.78 12.58 -9.41
N ILE A 93 -1.53 12.76 -10.72
CA ILE A 93 -0.73 13.88 -11.24
C ILE A 93 -1.40 15.23 -10.94
N ARG A 94 -2.72 15.33 -11.09
CA ARG A 94 -3.45 16.57 -10.78
C ARG A 94 -3.41 16.90 -9.29
N SER A 95 -3.59 15.90 -8.44
CA SER A 95 -3.57 16.04 -6.98
C SER A 95 -2.17 16.24 -6.41
N SER A 96 -1.11 15.92 -7.16
CA SER A 96 0.29 16.21 -6.81
C SER A 96 0.76 17.61 -7.19
N GLY A 97 -0.17 18.55 -7.45
CA GLY A 97 0.14 19.94 -7.77
C GLY A 97 0.06 20.33 -9.25
N PHE A 98 -0.08 19.38 -10.18
CA PHE A 98 -0.26 19.68 -11.61
C PHE A 98 -1.74 19.79 -11.99
N SER A 99 -2.48 20.66 -11.30
CA SER A 99 -3.93 20.82 -11.47
C SER A 99 -4.39 21.14 -12.90
N ASN A 100 -3.50 21.73 -13.70
CA ASN A 100 -3.70 22.06 -15.12
C ASN A 100 -3.34 20.92 -16.09
N PHE A 101 -3.00 19.73 -15.60
CA PHE A 101 -2.72 18.58 -16.45
C PHE A 101 -3.96 18.24 -17.30
N ASP A 102 -3.82 18.40 -18.62
CA ASP A 102 -4.90 18.30 -19.60
C ASP A 102 -5.18 16.83 -19.97
N PHE A 103 -5.99 16.17 -19.15
CA PHE A 103 -6.53 14.85 -19.44
C PHE A 103 -8.03 14.96 -19.71
N LYS A 104 -8.44 14.61 -20.93
CA LYS A 104 -9.85 14.67 -21.36
C LYS A 104 -10.53 13.30 -21.35
N GLY A 105 -9.82 12.24 -20.95
CA GLY A 105 -10.30 10.86 -21.00
C GLY A 105 -10.51 10.35 -22.43
N THR A 106 -9.90 10.99 -23.42
CA THR A 106 -10.00 10.55 -24.81
C THR A 106 -9.17 9.30 -25.05
N ASN A 107 -9.46 8.55 -26.12
CA ASN A 107 -8.64 7.38 -26.48
C ASN A 107 -7.16 7.74 -26.68
N ALA A 108 -6.87 8.94 -27.19
CA ALA A 108 -5.49 9.41 -27.35
C ALA A 108 -4.80 9.61 -25.99
N ASP A 109 -5.49 10.24 -25.03
CA ASP A 109 -4.97 10.43 -23.68
C ASP A 109 -4.71 9.08 -22.99
N VAL A 110 -5.65 8.13 -23.13
CA VAL A 110 -5.53 6.79 -22.55
C VAL A 110 -4.35 6.02 -23.15
N LEU A 111 -4.13 6.14 -24.46
CA LEU A 111 -2.99 5.52 -25.13
C LEU A 111 -1.66 6.13 -24.65
N ALA A 112 -1.58 7.45 -24.46
CA ALA A 112 -0.39 8.10 -23.92
C ALA A 112 0.00 7.53 -22.55
N PHE A 113 -0.96 7.32 -21.65
CA PHE A 113 -0.72 6.70 -20.33
C PHE A 113 -0.30 5.22 -20.39
N LYS A 114 -0.69 4.51 -21.46
CA LYS A 114 -0.31 3.10 -21.67
C LYS A 114 1.09 2.98 -22.25
N GLU A 115 1.46 3.89 -23.15
CA GLU A 115 2.70 3.78 -23.93
C GLU A 115 3.88 4.52 -23.30
N LEU A 116 3.62 5.48 -22.41
CA LEU A 116 4.64 6.31 -21.80
C LEU A 116 4.78 6.00 -20.30
N LYS A 117 6.03 5.88 -19.86
CA LYS A 117 6.34 5.99 -18.44
C LYS A 117 6.27 7.46 -18.05
N ILE A 118 5.48 7.78 -17.03
CA ILE A 118 5.32 9.13 -16.51
C ILE A 118 5.95 9.19 -15.13
N GLU A 119 6.72 10.25 -14.89
CA GLU A 119 7.44 10.50 -13.65
C GLU A 119 7.34 11.99 -13.31
N ILE A 120 7.15 12.29 -12.03
CA ILE A 120 7.22 13.64 -11.47
C ILE A 120 8.66 13.88 -11.02
N ILE A 121 9.22 15.03 -11.38
CA ILE A 121 10.59 15.42 -11.05
C ILE A 121 10.54 16.77 -10.31
N GLU A 122 11.21 16.83 -9.17
CA GLU A 122 11.46 18.08 -8.44
C GLU A 122 12.73 18.74 -9.00
N ILE A 123 12.69 20.04 -9.27
CA ILE A 123 13.83 20.79 -9.79
C ILE A 123 14.25 21.80 -8.71
N ASP A 124 15.50 21.68 -8.26
CA ASP A 124 16.15 22.54 -7.25
C ASP A 124 16.31 24.00 -7.72
#